data_AF-A0A496SGP2-F1
#
_entry.id   AF-A0A496SGP2-F1
#
_cell.length_a   1.000
_cell.length_b   1.000
_cell.length_c   1.000
_cell.angle_alpha   90.00
_cell.angle_beta   90.00
_cell.angle_gamma   90.00
#
_symmetry.space_group_name_H-M   'P 1'
#
loop_
_entity.id
_entity.type
_entity.pdbx_description
1 polymer ?
#
loop_
_entity_poly.entity_id
_entity_poly.type
_entity_poly.pdbx_seq_one_letter_code
_entity_poly.pdbx_strand_id
1 'polypeptide(L)'
;ELIQCFENGTTAEKGNCMEAIEYVTKEYPEFAENCISFVVAHINDRAPRVKWESCRIIGNVAKKFPDKVKEAIPKLLENTNDKGTVVRWSAAFALTEIAKDSLEMQKELVPEFKKILERENNKGVRNIYLKYLKGVDDDR
;
A
#
# COMPACT_ATOMS: atom_id res chain seq x y z
N GLU A 1 19.72 -12.42 -0.94
CA GLU A 1 20.50 -11.28 -1.51
C GLU A 1 19.78 -9.94 -1.34
N LEU A 2 18.59 -9.70 -1.90
CA LEU A 2 17.89 -8.40 -1.76
C LEU A 2 17.52 -8.01 -0.31
N ILE A 3 17.01 -8.94 0.49
CA ILE A 3 16.69 -8.68 1.91
C ILE A 3 17.95 -8.33 2.71
N GLN A 4 19.05 -9.07 2.48
CA GLN A 4 20.32 -8.82 3.14
C GLN A 4 20.96 -7.47 2.71
N CYS A 5 20.79 -7.09 1.43
CA CYS A 5 21.17 -5.78 0.92
C CYS A 5 20.37 -4.67 1.61
N PHE A 6 19.06 -4.88 1.81
CA PHE A 6 18.23 -3.95 2.56
C PHE A 6 18.70 -3.81 4.02
N GLU A 7 18.92 -4.91 4.74
CA GLU A 7 19.28 -4.89 6.17
C GLU A 7 20.58 -4.11 6.44
N ASN A 8 21.59 -4.30 5.59
CA ASN A 8 22.91 -3.69 5.75
C ASN A 8 23.10 -2.39 4.96
N GLY A 9 22.10 -2.02 4.15
CA GLY A 9 22.20 -0.91 3.21
C GLY A 9 21.92 0.46 3.84
N THR A 10 22.44 1.48 3.17
CA THR A 10 22.06 2.89 3.37
C THR A 10 20.56 3.11 3.10
N THR A 11 20.03 4.25 3.53
CA THR A 11 18.65 4.68 3.22
C THR A 11 18.32 4.59 1.72
N ALA A 12 19.29 4.92 0.86
CA ALA A 12 19.13 4.85 -0.59
C ALA A 12 19.06 3.40 -1.09
N GLU A 13 19.96 2.53 -0.63
CA GLU A 13 19.99 1.10 -1.00
C GLU A 13 18.73 0.37 -0.53
N LYS A 14 18.24 0.68 0.67
CA LYS A 14 16.94 0.18 1.15
C LYS A 14 15.80 0.55 0.22
N GLY A 15 15.76 1.80 -0.23
CA GLY A 15 14.78 2.27 -1.21
C GLY A 15 14.89 1.56 -2.56
N ASN A 16 16.12 1.37 -3.07
CA ASN A 16 16.35 0.63 -4.32
C ASN A 16 15.90 -0.82 -4.22
N CYS A 17 16.14 -1.49 -3.08
CA CYS A 17 15.69 -2.87 -2.86
C CYS A 17 14.16 -2.97 -2.91
N MET A 18 13.45 -2.05 -2.26
CA MET A 18 11.98 -2.05 -2.29
C MET A 18 11.43 -1.69 -3.67
N GLU A 19 12.04 -0.74 -4.38
CA GLU A 19 11.64 -0.42 -5.76
C GLU A 19 11.83 -1.63 -6.70
N ALA A 20 12.92 -2.39 -6.55
CA ALA A 20 13.12 -3.60 -7.34
C ALA A 20 12.02 -4.64 -7.07
N ILE A 21 11.62 -4.82 -5.81
CA ILE A 21 10.50 -5.71 -5.44
C ILE A 21 9.19 -5.17 -6.01
N GLU A 22 8.93 -3.86 -5.93
CA GLU A 22 7.74 -3.22 -6.48
C GLU A 22 7.63 -3.44 -7.99
N TYR A 23 8.73 -3.23 -8.72
CA TYR A 23 8.79 -3.41 -10.16
C TYR A 23 8.46 -4.86 -10.56
N VAL A 24 9.05 -5.85 -9.88
CA VAL A 24 8.79 -7.26 -10.19
C VAL A 24 7.36 -7.65 -9.83
N THR A 25 6.86 -7.25 -8.66
CA THR A 25 5.53 -7.63 -8.18
C THR A 25 4.38 -7.02 -8.98
N LYS A 26 4.64 -5.94 -9.72
CA LYS A 26 3.67 -5.34 -10.64
C LYS A 26 3.27 -6.30 -11.77
N GLU A 27 4.25 -7.05 -12.30
CA GLU A 27 4.03 -7.98 -13.42
C GLU A 27 3.93 -9.44 -12.92
N TYR A 28 4.64 -9.79 -11.86
CA TYR A 28 4.77 -11.14 -11.29
C TYR A 28 4.45 -11.12 -9.78
N PRO A 29 3.16 -10.97 -9.38
CA PRO A 29 2.78 -10.84 -7.98
C PRO A 29 3.20 -12.04 -7.12
N GLU A 30 3.27 -13.25 -7.68
CA GLU A 30 3.75 -14.47 -7.00
C GLU A 30 5.16 -14.34 -6.43
N PHE A 31 6.00 -13.45 -6.97
CA PHE A 31 7.32 -13.17 -6.42
C PHE A 31 7.27 -12.76 -4.94
N ALA A 32 6.18 -12.10 -4.52
CA ALA A 32 6.00 -11.66 -3.14
C ALA A 32 5.79 -12.80 -2.15
N GLU A 33 5.55 -14.04 -2.57
CA GLU A 33 5.37 -15.17 -1.67
C GLU A 33 6.52 -15.31 -0.67
N ASN A 34 7.74 -15.00 -1.12
CA ASN A 34 8.98 -15.11 -0.34
C ASN A 34 9.34 -13.85 0.48
N CYS A 35 8.68 -12.71 0.23
CA CYS A 35 9.09 -11.43 0.84
C CYS A 35 7.93 -10.58 1.39
N ILE A 36 6.68 -11.00 1.25
CA ILE A 36 5.52 -10.21 1.68
C ILE A 36 5.53 -9.88 3.18
N SER A 37 5.92 -10.82 4.05
CA SER A 37 6.05 -10.55 5.49
C SER A 37 7.13 -9.50 5.77
N PHE A 38 8.23 -9.54 5.01
CA PHE A 38 9.27 -8.53 5.09
C PHE A 38 8.77 -7.15 4.63
N VAL A 39 7.98 -7.09 3.55
CA VAL A 39 7.36 -5.85 3.08
C VAL A 39 6.39 -5.28 4.13
N VAL A 40 5.51 -6.12 4.69
CA VAL A 40 4.57 -5.72 5.76
C VAL A 40 5.31 -5.19 6.98
N ALA A 41 6.47 -5.75 7.33
CA ALA A 41 7.28 -5.27 8.43
C ALA A 41 7.75 -3.81 8.23
N HIS A 42 8.00 -3.38 6.99
CA HIS A 42 8.68 -2.12 6.64
C HIS A 42 7.76 -1.02 6.07
N ILE A 43 6.44 -1.19 6.09
CA ILE A 43 5.48 -0.18 5.58
C ILE A 43 5.68 1.21 6.21
N ASN A 44 6.04 1.30 7.50
CA ASN A 44 6.29 2.56 8.19
C ASN A 44 7.79 2.84 8.44
N ASP A 45 8.69 2.30 7.60
CA ASP A 45 10.13 2.55 7.71
C ASP A 45 10.45 4.05 7.75
N ARG A 46 11.56 4.44 8.38
CA ARG A 46 11.96 5.86 8.49
C ARG A 46 12.27 6.48 7.14
N ALA A 47 12.73 5.69 6.17
CA ALA A 47 13.04 6.11 4.82
C ALA A 47 11.73 6.31 4.02
N PRO A 48 11.42 7.53 3.54
CA PRO A 48 10.19 7.78 2.78
C PRO A 48 10.03 6.84 1.58
N ARG A 49 11.14 6.52 0.89
CA ARG A 49 11.13 5.62 -0.26
C ARG A 49 10.70 4.20 0.09
N VAL A 50 11.19 3.67 1.20
CA VAL A 50 10.77 2.36 1.68
C VAL A 50 9.28 2.36 2.00
N LYS A 51 8.73 3.43 2.61
CA LYS A 51 7.29 3.52 2.90
C LYS A 51 6.45 3.42 1.64
N TRP A 52 6.70 4.27 0.65
CA TRP A 52 5.83 4.32 -0.54
C TRP A 52 5.98 3.08 -1.41
N GLU A 53 7.20 2.54 -1.57
CA GLU A 53 7.38 1.31 -2.34
C GLU A 53 6.74 0.11 -1.62
N SER A 54 6.85 0.03 -0.28
CA SER A 54 6.17 -1.02 0.49
C SER A 54 4.66 -0.95 0.31
N CYS A 55 4.05 0.24 0.38
CA CYS A 55 2.62 0.41 0.09
C CYS A 55 2.27 -0.05 -1.34
N ARG A 56 3.06 0.33 -2.35
CA ARG A 56 2.82 -0.06 -3.74
C ARG A 56 2.91 -1.56 -3.95
N ILE A 57 3.89 -2.23 -3.34
CA ILE A 57 4.00 -3.69 -3.36
C ILE A 57 2.73 -4.32 -2.78
N ILE A 58 2.26 -3.85 -1.62
CA ILE A 58 1.02 -4.37 -1.01
C ILE A 58 -0.17 -4.21 -1.95
N GLY A 59 -0.31 -3.07 -2.62
CA GLY A 59 -1.35 -2.86 -3.63
C GLY A 59 -1.24 -3.82 -4.82
N ASN A 60 -0.04 -4.00 -5.37
CA ASN A 60 0.21 -4.90 -6.51
C ASN A 60 -0.19 -6.35 -6.19
N VAL A 61 -0.01 -6.78 -4.94
CA VAL A 61 -0.18 -8.19 -4.55
C VAL A 61 -1.46 -8.48 -3.76
N ALA A 62 -2.27 -7.46 -3.47
CA ALA A 62 -3.46 -7.58 -2.62
C ALA A 62 -4.44 -8.67 -3.11
N LYS A 63 -4.71 -8.72 -4.42
CA LYS A 63 -5.58 -9.74 -5.03
C LYS A 63 -5.01 -11.17 -4.90
N LYS A 64 -3.69 -11.32 -4.89
CA LYS A 64 -3.02 -12.63 -4.89
C LYS A 64 -2.85 -13.19 -3.48
N PHE A 65 -2.62 -12.32 -2.49
CA PHE A 65 -2.40 -12.71 -1.09
C PHE A 65 -3.30 -11.94 -0.13
N PRO A 66 -4.64 -12.02 -0.27
CA PRO A 66 -5.58 -11.20 0.48
C PRO A 66 -5.41 -11.35 2.00
N ASP A 67 -5.22 -12.57 2.49
CA ASP A 67 -5.03 -12.81 3.93
C ASP A 67 -3.74 -12.21 4.47
N LYS A 68 -2.65 -12.23 3.68
CA LYS A 68 -1.35 -11.69 4.11
C LYS A 68 -1.32 -10.16 4.10
N VAL A 69 -2.07 -9.52 3.19
CA VAL A 69 -2.09 -8.05 3.10
C VAL A 69 -3.06 -7.40 4.09
N LYS A 70 -4.03 -8.14 4.65
CA LYS A 70 -4.93 -7.60 5.70
C LYS A 70 -4.16 -7.10 6.92
N GLU A 71 -3.08 -7.79 7.30
CA GLU A 71 -2.18 -7.37 8.40
C GLU A 71 -1.52 -6.01 8.15
N ALA A 72 -1.44 -5.56 6.89
CA ALA A 72 -0.87 -4.27 6.53
C ALA A 72 -1.81 -3.08 6.84
N ILE A 73 -3.12 -3.32 6.98
CA ILE A 73 -4.14 -2.25 7.04
C ILE A 73 -3.82 -1.18 8.11
N PRO A 74 -3.49 -1.52 9.37
CA PRO A 74 -3.19 -0.50 10.39
C PRO A 74 -2.00 0.39 10.01
N LYS A 75 -0.94 -0.22 9.44
CA LYS A 75 0.26 0.47 9.00
C LYS A 75 0.02 1.36 7.77
N LEU A 76 -0.83 0.89 6.86
CA LEU A 76 -1.25 1.68 5.69
C LEU A 76 -2.09 2.88 6.11
N LEU A 77 -3.03 2.70 7.06
CA LEU A 77 -3.84 3.79 7.61
C LEU A 77 -2.96 4.86 8.29
N GLU A 78 -1.91 4.47 9.02
CA GLU A 78 -0.93 5.42 9.55
C GLU A 78 -0.29 6.26 8.44
N ASN A 79 0.17 5.61 7.37
CA ASN A 79 0.79 6.28 6.22
C ASN A 79 -0.16 7.23 5.46
N THR A 80 -1.47 7.17 5.67
CA THR A 80 -2.41 8.19 5.16
C THR A 80 -2.26 9.55 5.83
N ASN A 81 -1.47 9.66 6.91
CA ASN A 81 -1.16 10.91 7.60
C ASN A 81 0.28 11.37 7.36
N ASP A 82 1.04 10.69 6.49
CA ASP A 82 2.43 11.05 6.22
C ASP A 82 2.53 12.44 5.56
N LYS A 83 3.59 13.18 5.87
CA LYS A 83 3.83 14.52 5.29
C LYS A 83 4.02 14.44 3.77
N GLY A 84 4.61 13.35 3.28
CA GLY A 84 4.88 13.11 1.87
C GLY A 84 3.65 12.65 1.09
N THR A 85 3.26 13.44 0.09
CA THR A 85 2.12 13.10 -0.79
C THR A 85 2.28 11.75 -1.49
N VAL A 86 3.50 11.35 -1.87
CA VAL A 86 3.76 10.06 -2.53
C VAL A 86 3.47 8.87 -1.59
N VAL A 87 3.80 9.01 -0.30
CA VAL A 87 3.49 8.00 0.72
C VAL A 87 1.97 7.88 0.89
N ARG A 88 1.28 9.01 1.04
CA ARG A 88 -0.19 9.02 1.17
C ARG A 88 -0.91 8.46 -0.05
N TRP A 89 -0.43 8.80 -1.25
CA TRP A 89 -0.96 8.27 -2.51
C TRP A 89 -0.78 6.75 -2.58
N SER A 90 0.39 6.25 -2.21
CA SER A 90 0.70 4.82 -2.24
C SER A 90 -0.10 4.04 -1.21
N ALA A 91 -0.30 4.60 0.00
CA ALA A 91 -1.18 4.03 1.01
C ALA A 91 -2.63 3.97 0.52
N ALA A 92 -3.11 5.03 -0.13
CA ALA A 92 -4.45 5.07 -0.72
C ALA A 92 -4.62 3.98 -1.79
N PHE A 93 -3.64 3.83 -2.70
CA PHE A 93 -3.64 2.76 -3.69
C PHE A 93 -3.77 1.39 -3.02
N ALA A 94 -2.88 1.07 -2.08
CA ALA A 94 -2.85 -0.22 -1.39
C ALA A 94 -4.18 -0.53 -0.68
N LEU A 95 -4.70 0.43 0.09
CA LEU A 95 -5.96 0.27 0.81
C LEU A 95 -7.14 0.04 -0.13
N THR A 96 -7.19 0.76 -1.27
CA THR A 96 -8.27 0.53 -2.25
C THR A 96 -8.14 -0.81 -2.97
N GLU A 97 -6.93 -1.34 -3.20
CA GLU A 97 -6.76 -2.69 -3.74
C GLU A 97 -7.17 -3.76 -2.73
N ILE A 98 -6.86 -3.59 -1.44
CA ILE A 98 -7.33 -4.49 -0.38
C ILE A 98 -8.85 -4.47 -0.27
N ALA A 99 -9.47 -3.28 -0.35
CA ALA A 99 -10.92 -3.15 -0.25
C ALA A 99 -11.67 -3.89 -1.37
N LYS A 100 -11.06 -4.06 -2.55
CA LYS A 100 -11.65 -4.82 -3.67
C LYS A 100 -11.75 -6.33 -3.43
N ASP A 101 -11.01 -6.87 -2.45
CA ASP A 101 -10.93 -8.31 -2.20
C ASP A 101 -12.30 -8.93 -1.88
N SER A 102 -13.05 -8.29 -0.96
CA SER A 102 -14.29 -8.87 -0.44
C SER A 102 -15.22 -7.81 0.15
N LEU A 103 -16.52 -8.10 0.17
CA LEU A 103 -17.53 -7.22 0.78
C LEU A 103 -17.24 -6.91 2.26
N GLU A 104 -16.56 -7.81 2.96
CA GLU A 104 -16.09 -7.58 4.33
C GLU A 104 -15.07 -6.43 4.38
N MET A 105 -14.03 -6.49 3.54
CA MET A 105 -13.04 -5.42 3.42
C MET A 105 -13.65 -4.11 2.94
N GLN A 106 -14.64 -4.16 2.04
CA GLN A 106 -15.37 -2.95 1.64
C GLN A 106 -16.07 -2.30 2.84
N LYS A 107 -16.80 -3.09 3.65
CA LYS A 107 -17.52 -2.59 4.82
C LYS A 107 -16.57 -2.00 5.86
N GLU A 108 -15.39 -2.58 6.02
CA GLU A 108 -14.37 -2.10 6.95
C GLU A 108 -13.71 -0.79 6.46
N LEU A 109 -13.28 -0.73 5.20
CA LEU A 109 -12.40 0.33 4.71
C LEU A 109 -13.15 1.54 4.13
N VAL A 110 -14.38 1.38 3.62
CA VAL A 110 -15.16 2.52 3.08
C VAL A 110 -15.38 3.63 4.11
N PRO A 111 -15.74 3.35 5.39
CA PRO A 111 -15.79 4.38 6.42
C PRO A 111 -14.46 5.12 6.63
N GLU A 112 -13.34 4.40 6.61
CA GLU A 112 -12.00 5.01 6.73
C GLU A 112 -11.68 5.91 5.53
N PHE A 113 -12.06 5.51 4.31
CA PHE A 113 -11.87 6.34 3.11
C PHE A 113 -12.61 7.66 3.20
N LYS A 114 -13.83 7.66 3.75
CA LYS A 114 -14.60 8.89 4.00
C LYS A 114 -13.88 9.80 5.00
N LYS A 115 -13.40 9.25 6.13
CA LYS A 115 -12.60 10.01 7.12
C LYS A 115 -11.31 10.58 6.53
N ILE A 116 -10.61 9.82 5.69
CA ILE A 116 -9.40 10.30 5.02
C ILE A 116 -9.72 11.45 4.05
N LEU A 117 -10.83 11.35 3.30
CA LEU A 117 -11.31 12.39 2.42
C LEU A 117 -11.72 13.68 3.14
N GLU A 118 -12.02 13.67 4.43
CA GLU A 118 -12.29 14.89 5.20
C GLU A 118 -11.03 15.73 5.44
N ARG A 119 -9.86 15.07 5.57
CA ARG A 119 -8.58 15.72 5.89
C ARG A 119 -7.60 15.84 4.71
N GLU A 120 -7.73 15.01 3.68
CA GLU A 120 -6.81 15.02 2.54
C GLU A 120 -7.15 16.15 1.57
N ASN A 121 -6.18 17.03 1.31
CA ASN A 121 -6.33 18.17 0.41
C ASN A 121 -5.74 17.93 -0.98
N ASN A 122 -4.83 16.96 -1.13
CA ASN A 122 -4.20 16.67 -2.41
C ASN A 122 -5.17 15.98 -3.37
N LYS A 123 -5.48 16.63 -4.49
CA LYS A 123 -6.42 16.13 -5.51
C LYS A 123 -6.05 14.72 -6.01
N GLY A 124 -4.76 14.43 -6.19
CA GLY A 124 -4.29 13.13 -6.67
C GLY A 124 -4.59 12.00 -5.69
N VAL A 125 -4.34 12.21 -4.40
CA VAL A 125 -4.66 11.24 -3.35
C VAL A 125 -6.17 11.07 -3.21
N ARG A 126 -6.92 12.16 -3.14
CA ARG A 126 -8.40 12.12 -3.06
C ARG A 126 -9.02 11.32 -4.20
N ASN A 127 -8.48 11.48 -5.42
CA ASN A 127 -9.00 10.85 -6.62
C ASN A 127 -8.95 9.31 -6.56
N ILE A 128 -7.98 8.72 -5.83
CA ILE A 128 -7.92 7.26 -5.64
C ILE A 128 -9.18 6.77 -4.91
N TYR A 129 -9.46 7.36 -3.74
CA TYR A 129 -10.62 6.99 -2.95
C TYR A 129 -11.95 7.31 -3.66
N LEU A 130 -12.06 8.47 -4.29
CA LEU A 130 -13.29 8.87 -4.99
C LEU A 130 -13.62 7.93 -6.17
N LYS A 131 -12.61 7.53 -6.95
CA LYS A 131 -12.80 6.56 -8.03
C LYS A 131 -13.26 5.21 -7.51
N TYR A 132 -12.64 4.74 -6.43
CA TYR A 132 -13.03 3.50 -5.78
C TYR A 132 -14.48 3.55 -5.28
N LEU A 133 -14.83 4.59 -4.52
CA LEU A 133 -16.17 4.75 -3.94
C LEU A 133 -17.27 4.82 -5.01
N LYS A 134 -17.01 5.54 -6.11
CA LYS A 134 -17.93 5.60 -7.25
C LYS A 134 -18.20 4.20 -7.83
N GLY A 135 -17.15 3.40 -8.03
CA GLY A 135 -17.32 2.02 -8.53
C GLY A 135 -18.17 1.15 -7.62
N VAL A 136 -18.02 1.29 -6.30
CA VAL A 136 -18.84 0.55 -5.31
C VAL A 136 -20.29 1.03 -5.28
N ASP A 137 -20.58 2.29 -5.61
CA ASP A 137 -21.96 2.78 -5.77
C ASP A 137 -22.60 2.27 -7.07
N ASP A 138 -21.83 2.19 -8.17
CA ASP A 138 -22.32 1.73 -9.49
C ASP A 138 -22.63 0.21 -9.51
N ASP A 139 -22.00 -0.60 -8.65
CA ASP A 139 -22.19 -2.06 -8.55
C ASP A 139 -23.36 -2.49 -7.62
N ARG A 140 -24.10 -1.54 -7.03
CA ARG A 140 -25.22 -1.79 -6.09
C ARG A 140 -26.58 -1.52 -6.72
#